data_AF-A0AAW4VLE1-F1
#
_entry.id   AF-A0AAW4VLE1-F1
#
_cell.length_a   1.000
_cell.length_b   1.000
_cell.length_c   1.000
_cell.angle_alpha   90.00
_cell.angle_beta   90.00
_cell.angle_gamma   90.00
#
_symmetry.space_group_name_H-M   'P 1'
#
loop_
_entity.id
_entity.type
_entity.pdbx_description
1 polymer ?
#
loop_
_entity_poly.entity_id
_entity_poly.type
_entity_poly.pdbx_seq_one_letter_code
_entity_poly.pdbx_strand_id
1 'polypeptide(L)'
;SGNQYWTESAERVGYIEQIMNDGSIKSTFHEGHMKVEGETAYCVDINTNFKNGYKTRSDAGTRMSSDQIADVALSLEYVKQYTATHTGLNNNQKYLLEQCVVWQRLSEQLGWQCDNVRASYNEISQAVQNEVYAGAKAFVKANKGRYECGGYIYTGEGQDIGQFWAKLNVGNAKVKKTSSNP
;
A
#
# COMPACT_ATOMS: atom_id res chain seq x y z
N SER A 1 -3.78 -26.96 -8.36
CA SER A 1 -2.43 -26.51 -7.95
C SER A 1 -2.28 -25.07 -8.41
N GLY A 2 -2.11 -24.13 -7.49
CA GLY A 2 -1.82 -22.74 -7.86
C GLY A 2 -0.38 -22.63 -8.36
N ASN A 3 -0.11 -21.71 -9.29
CA ASN A 3 1.25 -21.41 -9.72
C ASN A 3 2.05 -20.88 -8.51
N GLN A 4 3.25 -21.44 -8.32
CA GLN A 4 4.18 -20.97 -7.28
C GLN A 4 5.12 -19.92 -7.86
N TYR A 5 5.44 -18.92 -7.03
CA TYR A 5 6.28 -17.78 -7.39
C TYR A 5 7.33 -17.57 -6.31
N TRP A 6 8.57 -17.26 -6.70
CA TRP A 6 9.62 -16.93 -5.76
C TRP A 6 9.38 -15.53 -5.19
N THR A 7 9.50 -15.43 -3.87
CA THR A 7 9.33 -14.17 -3.14
C THR A 7 10.55 -13.90 -2.27
N GLU A 8 10.99 -12.65 -2.26
CA GLU A 8 12.20 -12.23 -1.55
C GLU A 8 12.09 -10.81 -1.03
N SER A 9 12.97 -10.48 -0.10
CA SER A 9 13.12 -9.14 0.45
C SER A 9 14.57 -8.68 0.34
N ALA A 10 14.80 -7.42 -0.05
CA ALA A 10 16.10 -6.78 0.19
C ALA A 10 16.36 -6.68 1.71
N GLU A 11 17.63 -6.66 2.12
CA GLU A 11 18.00 -6.76 3.55
C GLU A 11 17.43 -5.62 4.41
N ARG A 12 17.38 -4.37 3.89
CA ARG A 12 16.81 -3.24 4.63
C ARG A 12 16.56 -2.01 3.74
N VAL A 13 15.33 -1.49 3.78
CA VAL A 13 14.97 -0.20 3.16
C VAL A 13 14.77 0.92 4.18
N GLY A 14 14.38 0.61 5.42
CA GLY A 14 14.30 1.59 6.50
C GLY A 14 13.60 1.07 7.75
N TYR A 15 13.35 1.98 8.71
CA TYR A 15 12.60 1.69 9.93
C TYR A 15 11.12 2.03 9.82
N ILE A 16 10.29 1.14 10.37
CA ILE A 16 8.86 1.31 10.54
C ILE A 16 8.54 1.42 12.03
N GLU A 17 7.60 2.29 12.36
CA GLU A 17 7.00 2.40 13.69
C GLU A 17 5.53 1.97 13.58
N GLN A 18 5.18 0.88 14.27
CA GLN A 18 3.79 0.43 14.39
C GLN A 18 3.10 1.25 15.48
N ILE A 19 2.48 2.34 15.06
CA ILE A 19 1.74 3.24 15.94
C ILE A 19 0.31 2.75 16.08
N MET A 20 -0.11 2.49 17.33
CA MET A 20 -1.48 2.13 17.65
C MET A 20 -2.40 3.36 17.59
N ASN A 21 -3.70 3.14 17.46
CA ASN A 21 -4.70 4.21 17.36
C ASN A 21 -4.80 5.07 18.64
N ASP A 22 -4.36 4.55 19.79
CA ASP A 22 -4.23 5.31 21.04
C ASP A 22 -2.96 6.20 21.11
N GLY A 23 -2.13 6.16 20.06
CA GLY A 23 -0.88 6.93 19.94
C GLY A 23 0.35 6.22 20.52
N SER A 24 0.20 5.04 21.12
CA SER A 24 1.33 4.25 21.62
C SER A 24 2.13 3.61 20.49
N ILE A 25 3.44 3.46 20.69
CA ILE A 25 4.30 2.69 19.78
C ILE A 25 4.26 1.23 20.24
N LYS A 26 3.64 0.34 19.47
CA LYS A 26 3.63 -1.10 19.75
C LYS A 26 4.99 -1.73 19.45
N SER A 27 5.61 -1.34 18.34
CA SER A 27 6.90 -1.86 17.93
C SER A 27 7.62 -0.92 16.96
N THR A 28 8.94 -1.08 16.87
CA THR A 28 9.78 -0.51 15.82
C THR A 28 10.56 -1.63 15.19
N PHE A 29 10.51 -1.75 13.86
CA PHE A 29 11.14 -2.85 13.14
C PHE A 29 11.70 -2.39 11.80
N HIS A 30 12.50 -3.26 11.18
CA HIS A 30 13.05 -3.04 9.86
C HIS A 30 12.13 -3.59 8.80
N GLU A 31 11.89 -2.79 7.76
CA GLU A 31 11.27 -3.26 6.54
C GLU A 31 12.32 -3.49 5.47
N GLY A 32 12.13 -4.53 4.66
CA GLY A 32 12.88 -4.77 3.44
C GLY A 32 12.03 -4.54 2.19
N HIS A 33 12.64 -4.51 1.01
CA HIS A 33 11.90 -4.32 -0.24
C HIS A 33 11.35 -5.65 -0.73
N MET A 34 10.05 -5.89 -0.54
CA MET A 34 9.41 -7.13 -0.97
C MET A 34 9.29 -7.21 -2.49
N LYS A 35 9.62 -8.37 -3.04
CA LYS A 35 9.53 -8.66 -4.47
C LYS A 35 8.90 -10.02 -4.73
N VAL A 36 8.19 -10.09 -5.86
CA VAL A 36 7.73 -11.32 -6.49
C VAL A 36 8.25 -11.32 -7.91
N GLU A 37 9.05 -12.32 -8.28
CA GLU A 37 9.65 -12.40 -9.63
C GLU A 37 10.35 -11.09 -10.07
N GLY A 38 11.02 -10.41 -9.12
CA GLY A 38 11.73 -9.14 -9.37
C GLY A 38 10.85 -7.88 -9.33
N GLU A 39 9.53 -8.01 -9.37
CA GLU A 39 8.58 -6.89 -9.31
C GLU A 39 8.21 -6.55 -7.86
N THR A 40 7.96 -5.26 -7.60
CA THR A 40 7.59 -4.79 -6.24
C THR A 40 6.31 -5.47 -5.77
N ALA A 41 6.31 -5.91 -4.52
CA ALA A 41 5.14 -6.37 -3.79
C ALA A 41 5.10 -5.70 -2.41
N TYR A 42 4.01 -5.89 -1.69
CA TYR A 42 3.81 -5.26 -0.38
C TYR A 42 3.35 -6.30 0.64
N CYS A 43 3.90 -6.21 1.84
CA CYS A 43 3.42 -6.88 3.04
C CYS A 43 1.93 -6.56 3.28
N VAL A 44 1.09 -7.59 3.44
CA VAL A 44 -0.37 -7.43 3.67
C VAL A 44 -0.82 -7.86 5.05
N ASP A 45 0.11 -8.10 5.99
CA ASP A 45 -0.19 -8.32 7.42
C ASP A 45 0.99 -7.91 8.30
N ILE A 46 0.93 -6.68 8.82
CA ILE A 46 1.97 -6.10 9.68
C ILE A 46 2.30 -6.93 10.94
N ASN A 47 1.43 -7.86 11.35
CA ASN A 47 1.63 -8.65 12.56
C ASN A 47 2.43 -9.95 12.31
N THR A 48 2.81 -10.22 11.06
CA THR A 48 3.51 -11.44 10.68
C THR A 48 4.89 -11.13 10.08
N ASN A 49 5.92 -11.91 10.44
CA ASN A 49 7.26 -11.73 9.86
C ASN A 49 7.35 -12.37 8.47
N PHE A 50 8.00 -11.68 7.53
CA PHE A 50 8.25 -12.20 6.19
C PHE A 50 9.33 -13.29 6.19
N LYS A 51 9.21 -14.22 5.25
CA LYS A 51 10.23 -15.23 4.93
C LYS A 51 10.35 -15.36 3.41
N ASN A 52 11.58 -15.31 2.91
CA ASN A 52 11.88 -15.62 1.51
C ASN A 52 11.46 -17.05 1.20
N GLY A 53 10.94 -17.28 -0.01
CA GLY A 53 10.50 -18.61 -0.42
C GLY A 53 9.42 -18.59 -1.48
N TYR A 54 9.01 -19.80 -1.89
CA TYR A 54 7.92 -19.97 -2.84
C TYR A 54 6.55 -19.74 -2.17
N LYS A 55 5.72 -18.91 -2.81
CA LYS A 55 4.33 -18.65 -2.39
C LYS A 55 3.36 -18.95 -3.52
N THR A 56 2.16 -19.38 -3.15
CA THR A 56 1.08 -19.67 -4.10
C THR A 56 0.32 -18.38 -4.41
N ARG A 57 0.18 -18.06 -5.70
CA ARG A 57 -0.59 -16.88 -6.14
C ARG A 57 -2.09 -17.17 -6.19
N SER A 58 -2.87 -16.19 -5.78
CA SER A 58 -4.33 -16.12 -5.95
C SER A 58 -4.74 -14.71 -6.37
N ASP A 59 -5.89 -14.58 -7.03
CA ASP A 59 -6.50 -13.26 -7.25
C ASP A 59 -6.86 -12.65 -5.91
N ALA A 60 -6.58 -11.35 -5.72
CA ALA A 60 -6.86 -10.68 -4.45
C ALA A 60 -8.36 -10.74 -4.08
N GLY A 61 -9.25 -10.78 -5.07
CA GLY A 61 -10.69 -10.94 -4.87
C GLY A 61 -11.11 -12.24 -4.17
N THR A 62 -10.22 -13.23 -4.06
CA THR A 62 -10.47 -14.45 -3.30
C THR A 62 -10.32 -14.28 -1.78
N ARG A 63 -9.69 -13.18 -1.33
CA ARG A 63 -9.38 -12.92 0.09
C ARG A 63 -9.78 -11.52 0.57
N MET A 64 -9.96 -10.58 -0.36
CA MET A 64 -10.30 -9.18 -0.09
C MET A 64 -11.55 -8.79 -0.88
N SER A 65 -12.39 -7.95 -0.29
CA SER A 65 -13.52 -7.34 -0.99
C SER A 65 -13.05 -6.37 -2.08
N SER A 66 -13.92 -6.09 -3.05
CA SER A 66 -13.63 -5.11 -4.10
C SER A 66 -13.36 -3.71 -3.55
N ASP A 67 -14.06 -3.31 -2.48
CA ASP A 67 -13.80 -2.04 -1.80
C ASP A 67 -12.42 -2.02 -1.12
N GLN A 68 -11.99 -3.11 -0.45
CA GLN A 68 -10.65 -3.22 0.13
C GLN A 68 -9.55 -3.18 -0.94
N ILE A 69 -9.74 -3.88 -2.06
CA ILE A 69 -8.78 -3.88 -3.18
C ILE A 69 -8.68 -2.48 -3.78
N ALA A 70 -9.82 -1.82 -4.03
CA ALA A 70 -9.84 -0.47 -4.58
C ALA A 70 -9.18 0.55 -3.64
N ASP A 71 -9.43 0.43 -2.34
CA ASP A 71 -8.84 1.31 -1.33
C ASP A 71 -7.31 1.24 -1.32
N VAL A 72 -6.75 0.01 -1.30
CA VAL A 72 -5.30 -0.21 -1.37
C VAL A 72 -4.73 0.21 -2.72
N ALA A 73 -5.32 -0.23 -3.83
CA ALA A 73 -4.80 0.02 -5.17
C ALA A 73 -4.79 1.50 -5.53
N LEU A 74 -5.86 2.24 -5.23
CA LEU A 74 -5.93 3.68 -5.47
C LEU A 74 -4.99 4.47 -4.55
N SER A 75 -4.82 4.02 -3.31
CA SER A 75 -3.84 4.64 -2.40
C SER A 75 -2.42 4.49 -2.93
N LEU A 76 -2.05 3.29 -3.38
CA LEU A 76 -0.75 3.05 -4.02
C LEU A 76 -0.58 3.85 -5.31
N GLU A 77 -1.61 3.95 -6.14
CA GLU A 77 -1.60 4.77 -7.36
C GLU A 77 -1.33 6.24 -7.04
N TYR A 78 -1.97 6.79 -6.01
CA TYR A 78 -1.67 8.15 -5.55
C TYR A 78 -0.22 8.30 -5.08
N VAL A 79 0.30 7.39 -4.25
CA VAL A 79 1.69 7.46 -3.76
C VAL A 79 2.68 7.42 -4.93
N LYS A 80 2.43 6.58 -5.94
CA LYS A 80 3.24 6.53 -7.17
C LYS A 80 3.21 7.84 -7.95
N GLN A 81 2.03 8.45 -8.12
CA GLN A 81 1.90 9.76 -8.76
C GLN A 81 2.62 10.87 -7.96
N TYR A 82 2.47 10.86 -6.64
CA TYR A 82 3.14 11.81 -5.76
C TYR A 82 4.67 11.69 -5.86
N THR A 83 5.21 10.48 -5.73
CA THR A 83 6.66 10.25 -5.74
C THR A 83 7.30 10.42 -7.12
N ALA A 84 6.52 10.38 -8.20
CA ALA A 84 6.96 10.74 -9.54
C ALA A 84 7.22 12.25 -9.70
N THR A 85 6.48 13.10 -8.98
CA THR A 85 6.63 14.56 -9.01
C THR A 85 7.53 15.11 -7.91
N HIS A 86 7.77 14.35 -6.84
CA HIS A 86 8.63 14.73 -5.71
C HIS A 86 10.01 14.07 -5.80
N THR A 87 10.89 14.62 -6.65
CA THR A 87 12.22 14.06 -6.97
C THR A 87 13.21 14.03 -5.80
N GLY A 88 12.91 14.69 -4.68
CA GLY A 88 13.74 14.67 -3.47
C GLY A 88 13.68 13.36 -2.67
N LEU A 89 12.77 12.44 -3.00
CA LEU A 89 12.63 11.14 -2.34
C LEU A 89 13.49 10.08 -3.04
N ASN A 90 14.30 9.36 -2.27
CA ASN A 90 15.04 8.21 -2.78
C ASN A 90 14.15 6.96 -2.90
N ASN A 91 14.62 5.92 -3.60
CA ASN A 91 13.82 4.72 -3.87
C ASN A 91 13.35 3.98 -2.61
N ASN A 92 14.16 3.96 -1.56
CA ASN A 92 13.78 3.34 -0.29
C ASN A 92 12.64 4.12 0.36
N GLN A 93 12.72 5.45 0.37
CA GLN A 93 11.66 6.31 0.91
C GLN A 93 10.35 6.16 0.13
N LYS A 94 10.43 6.04 -1.20
CA LYS A 94 9.24 5.78 -2.04
C LYS A 94 8.57 4.47 -1.66
N TYR A 95 9.35 3.39 -1.56
CA TYR A 95 8.82 2.09 -1.16
C TYR A 95 8.24 2.12 0.27
N LEU A 96 8.90 2.78 1.23
CA LEU A 96 8.38 2.90 2.60
C LEU A 96 7.03 3.61 2.64
N LEU A 97 6.83 4.68 1.86
CA LEU A 97 5.53 5.35 1.74
C LEU A 97 4.45 4.41 1.17
N GLU A 98 4.81 3.64 0.14
CA GLU A 98 3.90 2.67 -0.47
C GLU A 98 3.54 1.54 0.52
N GLN A 99 4.53 0.98 1.22
CA GLN A 99 4.30 -0.09 2.19
C GLN A 99 3.50 0.39 3.40
N CYS A 100 3.79 1.58 3.93
CA CYS A 100 3.02 2.15 5.02
C CYS A 100 1.57 2.41 4.60
N VAL A 101 1.31 2.95 3.40
CA VAL A 101 -0.07 3.21 2.98
C VAL A 101 -0.88 1.92 2.88
N VAL A 102 -0.28 0.82 2.40
CA VAL A 102 -0.93 -0.50 2.36
C VAL A 102 -1.36 -0.93 3.76
N TRP A 103 -0.47 -0.90 4.75
CA TRP A 103 -0.81 -1.28 6.12
C TRP A 103 -1.82 -0.33 6.77
N GLN A 104 -1.75 0.98 6.54
CA GLN A 104 -2.75 1.91 7.06
C GLN A 104 -4.14 1.59 6.51
N ARG A 105 -4.27 1.38 5.19
CA ARG A 105 -5.56 1.03 4.56
C ARG A 105 -6.09 -0.30 5.08
N LEU A 106 -5.25 -1.33 5.14
CA LEU A 106 -5.66 -2.65 5.63
C LEU A 106 -6.01 -2.61 7.12
N SER A 107 -5.27 -1.88 7.93
CA SER A 107 -5.56 -1.71 9.37
C SER A 107 -6.94 -1.09 9.59
N GLU A 108 -7.28 -0.03 8.86
CA GLU A 108 -8.60 0.62 8.96
C GLU A 108 -9.74 -0.34 8.59
N GLN A 109 -9.54 -1.15 7.54
CA GLN A 109 -10.56 -2.07 7.01
C GLN A 109 -10.70 -3.37 7.81
N LEU A 110 -9.63 -3.80 8.48
CA LEU A 110 -9.56 -5.08 9.20
C LEU A 110 -9.52 -4.91 10.73
N GLY A 111 -9.50 -3.65 11.21
CA GLY A 111 -9.57 -3.32 12.62
C GLY A 111 -8.30 -3.63 13.41
N TRP A 112 -7.11 -3.60 12.79
CA TRP A 112 -5.84 -3.92 13.46
C TRP A 112 -5.39 -2.89 14.50
N GLN A 113 -6.07 -1.73 14.56
CA GLN A 113 -5.81 -0.64 15.49
C GLN A 113 -4.43 0.02 15.33
N CYS A 114 -3.78 -0.10 14.17
CA CYS A 114 -2.50 0.54 13.87
C CYS A 114 -2.58 1.39 12.60
N ASP A 115 -3.65 2.18 12.49
CA ASP A 115 -3.99 2.97 11.28
C ASP A 115 -2.98 4.11 11.04
N ASN A 116 -2.11 4.36 12.02
CA ASN A 116 -1.08 5.40 12.00
C ASN A 116 0.34 4.84 11.82
N VAL A 117 0.49 3.57 11.39
CA VAL A 117 1.79 3.01 11.04
C VAL A 117 2.53 3.91 10.06
N ARG A 118 3.82 4.10 10.28
CA ARG A 118 4.64 5.07 9.52
C ARG A 118 6.08 4.61 9.39
N ALA A 119 6.79 5.19 8.43
CA ALA A 119 8.25 5.17 8.46
C ALA A 119 8.73 6.03 9.65
N SER A 120 9.86 5.68 10.25
CA SER A 120 10.45 6.53 11.29
C SER A 120 10.74 7.93 10.75
N TYR A 121 10.64 8.96 11.59
CA TYR A 121 10.84 10.34 11.15
C TYR A 121 12.27 10.66 10.71
N ASN A 122 13.24 9.81 11.08
CA ASN A 122 14.61 9.88 10.56
C ASN A 122 14.69 9.42 9.09
N GLU A 123 13.78 8.56 8.65
CA GLU A 123 13.71 8.08 7.27
C GLU A 123 12.93 9.06 6.39
N ILE A 124 11.75 9.48 6.86
CA ILE A 124 10.84 10.38 6.14
C ILE A 124 10.18 11.33 7.13
N SER A 125 10.32 12.64 6.89
CA SER A 125 9.74 13.65 7.77
C SER A 125 8.23 13.46 7.95
N GLN A 126 7.75 13.83 9.14
CA GLN A 126 6.32 13.81 9.46
C GLN A 126 5.47 14.59 8.45
N ALA A 127 5.97 15.75 7.98
CA ALA A 127 5.25 16.60 7.04
C ALA A 127 4.94 15.87 5.72
N VAL A 128 5.96 15.23 5.13
CA VAL A 128 5.80 14.45 3.89
C VAL A 128 4.84 13.28 4.10
N GLN A 129 4.99 12.53 5.19
CA GLN A 129 4.12 11.39 5.48
C GLN A 129 2.65 11.82 5.65
N ASN A 130 2.41 12.89 6.41
CA ASN A 130 1.07 13.44 6.60
C ASN A 130 0.43 13.88 5.28
N GLU A 131 1.18 14.58 4.43
CA GLU A 131 0.72 15.02 3.11
C GLU A 131 0.36 13.82 2.22
N VAL A 132 1.24 12.82 2.14
CA VAL A 132 1.05 11.64 1.31
C VAL A 132 -0.16 10.83 1.75
N TYR A 133 -0.29 10.52 3.04
CA TYR A 133 -1.37 9.65 3.52
C TYR A 133 -2.73 10.36 3.53
N ALA A 134 -2.77 11.67 3.83
CA ALA A 134 -4.00 12.45 3.68
C ALA A 134 -4.42 12.55 2.20
N GLY A 135 -3.45 12.77 1.32
CA GLY A 135 -3.67 12.81 -0.12
C GLY A 135 -4.18 11.49 -0.69
N ALA A 136 -3.62 10.35 -0.25
CA ALA A 136 -4.08 9.02 -0.65
C ALA A 136 -5.55 8.79 -0.27
N LYS A 137 -5.93 9.10 0.97
CA LYS A 137 -7.33 9.02 1.44
C LYS A 137 -8.27 9.89 0.59
N ALA A 138 -7.86 11.12 0.29
CA ALA A 138 -8.63 12.03 -0.56
C ALA A 138 -8.76 11.51 -1.99
N PHE A 139 -7.68 10.97 -2.55
CA PHE A 139 -7.64 10.41 -3.89
C PHE A 139 -8.55 9.20 -4.04
N VAL A 140 -8.54 8.26 -3.08
CA VAL A 140 -9.47 7.12 -3.06
C VAL A 140 -10.91 7.60 -3.11
N LYS A 141 -11.28 8.55 -2.24
CA LYS A 141 -12.64 9.11 -2.17
C LYS A 141 -13.07 9.78 -3.48
N ALA A 142 -12.17 10.53 -4.12
CA ALA A 142 -12.46 11.25 -5.37
C ALA A 142 -12.52 10.33 -6.61
N ASN A 143 -11.91 9.14 -6.53
CA ASN A 143 -11.73 8.25 -7.68
C ASN A 143 -12.48 6.92 -7.59
N LYS A 144 -13.36 6.76 -6.60
CA LYS A 144 -14.25 5.59 -6.52
C LYS A 144 -15.04 5.42 -7.83
N GLY A 145 -14.90 4.24 -8.46
CA GLY A 145 -15.55 3.90 -9.74
C GLY A 145 -14.87 4.45 -11.00
N ARG A 146 -13.79 5.24 -10.89
CA ARG A 146 -13.05 5.77 -12.04
C ARG A 146 -11.94 4.84 -12.53
N TYR A 147 -11.57 3.85 -11.73
CA TYR A 147 -10.48 2.91 -12.01
C TYR A 147 -10.99 1.48 -11.91
N GLU A 148 -10.49 0.63 -12.80
CA GLU A 148 -10.49 -0.82 -12.62
C GLU A 148 -9.34 -1.18 -11.67
N CYS A 149 -9.68 -1.68 -10.48
CA CYS A 149 -8.71 -2.04 -9.45
C CYS A 149 -8.60 -3.56 -9.33
N GLY A 150 -7.39 -4.06 -9.14
CA GLY A 150 -7.13 -5.47 -8.97
C GLY A 150 -5.86 -5.73 -8.17
N GLY A 151 -5.60 -7.00 -7.93
CA GLY A 151 -4.40 -7.43 -7.23
C GLY A 151 -4.21 -8.94 -7.26
N TYR A 152 -3.01 -9.37 -6.90
CA TYR A 152 -2.68 -10.75 -6.56
C TYR A 152 -2.23 -10.83 -5.11
N ILE A 153 -2.57 -11.92 -4.43
CA ILE A 153 -2.07 -12.26 -3.10
C ILE A 153 -1.24 -13.54 -3.20
N TYR A 154 -0.08 -13.52 -2.54
CA TYR A 154 0.90 -14.59 -2.51
C TYR A 154 0.97 -15.15 -1.10
N THR A 155 0.51 -16.39 -0.95
CA THR A 155 0.40 -17.07 0.35
C THR A 155 1.38 -18.22 0.48
N GLY A 156 2.05 -18.32 1.62
CA GLY A 156 3.01 -19.37 1.91
C GLY A 156 3.57 -19.25 3.32
N GLU A 157 4.80 -19.68 3.53
CA GLU A 157 5.44 -19.57 4.85
C GLU A 157 5.74 -18.09 5.21
N GLY A 158 5.47 -17.70 6.45
CA GLY A 158 5.64 -16.32 6.92
C GLY A 158 4.56 -15.38 6.39
N GLN A 159 4.86 -14.08 6.36
CA GLN A 159 3.92 -13.05 5.94
C GLN A 159 3.52 -13.19 4.47
N ASP A 160 2.23 -13.02 4.20
CA ASP A 160 1.68 -12.92 2.85
C ASP A 160 2.00 -11.55 2.26
N ILE A 161 2.21 -11.50 0.94
CA ILE A 161 2.46 -10.27 0.21
C ILE A 161 1.48 -10.12 -0.96
N GLY A 162 1.27 -8.88 -1.39
CA GLY A 162 0.34 -8.53 -2.45
C GLY A 162 0.94 -7.61 -3.50
N GLN A 163 0.49 -7.77 -4.74
CA GLN A 163 0.70 -6.82 -5.82
C GLN A 163 -0.66 -6.23 -6.17
N PHE A 164 -0.75 -4.91 -6.28
CA PHE A 164 -2.01 -4.21 -6.54
C PHE A 164 -1.85 -3.22 -7.69
N TRP A 165 -2.92 -3.02 -8.45
CA TRP A 165 -2.96 -2.08 -9.56
C TRP A 165 -4.29 -1.35 -9.63
N ALA A 166 -4.25 -0.11 -10.10
CA ALA A 166 -5.40 0.68 -10.48
C ALA A 166 -5.20 1.17 -11.91
N LYS A 167 -6.10 0.77 -12.81
CA LYS A 167 -6.09 1.18 -14.22
C LYS A 167 -7.22 2.16 -14.47
N LEU A 168 -6.90 3.36 -14.92
CA LEU A 168 -7.90 4.37 -15.20
C LEU A 168 -8.86 3.88 -16.30
N ASN A 169 -10.17 3.94 -16.03
CA ASN A 169 -11.18 3.61 -17.01
C ASN A 169 -11.24 4.73 -18.06
N VAL A 170 -10.58 4.54 -19.21
CA VAL A 170 -10.55 5.52 -20.32
C VAL A 170 -11.85 5.56 -21.15
N GLY A 171 -12.93 4.93 -20.69
CA GLY A 171 -14.24 4.97 -21.35
C GLY A 171 -15.03 6.24 -21.02
N ASN A 172 -15.13 7.18 -21.98
CA ASN A 172 -16.04 8.34 -22.03
C ASN A 172 -16.66 8.79 -20.70
N ALA A 173 -15.84 9.38 -19.82
CA ALA A 173 -16.37 10.10 -18.68
C ALA A 173 -17.17 11.32 -19.17
N LYS A 174 -18.51 11.23 -19.11
CA LYS A 174 -19.38 12.41 -19.14
C LYS A 174 -18.99 13.29 -17.94
N VAL A 175 -18.26 14.37 -18.22
CA VAL A 175 -17.95 15.40 -17.24
C VAL A 175 -19.27 15.99 -16.75
N LYS A 176 -19.73 15.62 -15.54
CA LYS A 176 -20.75 16.40 -14.85
C LYS A 176 -20.07 17.63 -14.28
N LYS A 177 -20.01 18.69 -15.08
CA LYS A 177 -19.63 20.03 -14.62
C LYS A 177 -20.79 20.57 -13.80
N THR A 178 -20.69 20.60 -12.47
CA THR A 178 -21.56 21.44 -11.65
C THR A 178 -20.93 22.81 -11.55
N SER A 179 -21.41 23.77 -12.33
CA SER A 179 -21.14 25.19 -12.09
C SER A 179 -22.19 25.72 -11.13
N SER A 180 -21.80 25.98 -9.88
CA SER A 180 -22.51 26.92 -9.02
C SER A 180 -21.87 28.29 -9.28
N ASN A 181 -22.60 29.21 -9.91
CA ASN A 181 -22.26 30.63 -9.86
C ASN A 181 -23.18 31.32 -8.84
N PRO A 182 -22.67 32.32 -8.11
CA PRO A 182 -23.35 32.97 -6.99
C PRO A 182 -24.64 33.70 -7.37
#